data_AF-A0A5K1C2B5-F1
#
_entry.id   AF-A0A5K1C2B5-F1
#
_cell.length_a   1.000
_cell.length_b   1.000
_cell.length_c   1.000
_cell.angle_alpha   90.00
_cell.angle_beta   90.00
_cell.angle_gamma   90.00
#
_symmetry.space_group_name_H-M   'P 1'
#
loop_
_entity.id
_entity.type
_entity.pdbx_description
1 polymer ?
#
loop_
_entity_poly.entity_id
_entity_poly.type
_entity_poly.pdbx_seq_one_letter_code
_entity_poly.pdbx_strand_id
1 'polypeptide(L)'
;ECSAAFVFFKNRYSAIVAAQVLQSSNPMTWVTDLAPEPHDVYWSNLWIPFRQLWIRRIVTLLATILFMFLFLIPVTFVQGLTQLEQVQHTFPFLGSILK
;
A
#
# COMPACT_ATOMS: atom_id res chain seq x y z
N GLU A 1 -26.26 5.63 1.04
CA GLU A 1 -26.61 4.22 0.81
C GLU A 1 -25.31 3.46 0.53
N CYS A 2 -25.09 2.31 1.18
CA CYS A 2 -23.87 1.52 1.00
C CYS A 2 -24.14 0.49 -0.11
N SER A 3 -23.38 0.55 -1.22
CA SER A 3 -23.51 -0.36 -2.35
C SER A 3 -22.63 -1.61 -2.18
N ALA A 4 -22.75 -2.28 -1.03
CA ALA A 4 -22.03 -3.52 -0.70
C ALA A 4 -22.93 -4.46 0.10
N ALA A 5 -22.76 -5.78 -0.08
CA ALA A 5 -23.54 -6.80 0.60
C ALA A 5 -22.73 -8.09 0.78
N PHE A 6 -23.08 -8.85 1.82
CA PHE A 6 -22.63 -10.24 1.99
C PHE A 6 -23.65 -11.18 1.38
N VAL A 7 -23.19 -12.15 0.58
CA VAL A 7 -24.03 -13.13 -0.09
C VAL A 7 -23.65 -14.53 0.37
N PHE A 8 -24.64 -15.31 0.78
CA PHE A 8 -24.45 -16.69 1.23
C PHE A 8 -25.02 -17.67 0.21
N PHE A 9 -24.30 -18.77 0.00
CA PHE A 9 -24.72 -19.84 -0.89
C PHE A 9 -24.91 -21.14 -0.10
N LYS A 10 -25.80 -22.01 -0.57
CA LYS A 10 -26.01 -23.34 0.04
C LYS A 10 -24.77 -24.22 -0.09
N ASN A 11 -24.04 -24.09 -1.19
CA ASN A 11 -22.89 -24.93 -1.51
C ASN A 11 -21.61 -24.08 -1.56
N ARG A 12 -20.50 -24.63 -1.05
CA ARG A 12 -19.18 -23.98 -1.11
C ARG A 12 -18.70 -23.77 -2.54
N TYR A 13 -18.95 -24.75 -3.40
CA TYR A 13 -18.59 -24.68 -4.82
C TYR A 13 -19.22 -23.46 -5.51
N SER A 14 -20.53 -23.23 -5.31
CA SER A 14 -21.20 -22.05 -5.90
C SER A 14 -20.66 -20.72 -5.38
N ALA A 15 -20.26 -20.65 -4.10
CA ALA A 15 -19.66 -19.44 -3.55
C ALA A 15 -18.30 -19.13 -4.20
N ILE A 16 -17.46 -20.15 -4.38
CA ILE A 16 -16.15 -20.00 -5.03
C ILE A 16 -16.31 -19.59 -6.49
N VAL A 17 -17.22 -20.25 -7.22
CA VAL A 17 -17.49 -19.89 -8.63
C VAL A 17 -17.99 -18.45 -8.75
N ALA A 18 -18.93 -18.04 -7.89
CA ALA A 18 -19.45 -16.68 -7.90
C ALA A 18 -18.35 -15.64 -7.58
N ALA A 19 -17.43 -15.92 -6.66
CA ALA A 19 -16.34 -15.02 -6.32
C ALA A 19 -15.27 -14.90 -7.42
N GLN A 20 -15.09 -15.92 -8.25
CA GLN A 20 -14.04 -15.94 -9.28
C GLN A 20 -14.50 -15.46 -10.66
N VAL A 21 -15.80 -15.54 -10.95
CA VAL A 21 -16.36 -15.21 -12.27
C VAL A 21 -16.81 -13.76 -12.33
N LEU A 22 -16.59 -13.13 -13.48
CA LEU A 22 -17.09 -11.79 -13.76
C LEU A 22 -18.62 -11.80 -13.91
N GLN A 23 -19.31 -11.07 -13.03
CA GLN A 23 -20.78 -11.06 -12.97
C GLN A 23 -21.45 -10.10 -13.97
N SER A 24 -20.70 -9.15 -14.52
CA SER A 24 -21.19 -8.10 -15.40
C SER A 24 -20.18 -7.79 -16.50
N SER A 25 -20.63 -7.36 -17.69
CA SER A 25 -19.72 -6.92 -18.75
C SER A 25 -18.84 -5.73 -18.32
N ASN A 26 -19.31 -4.91 -17.37
CA ASN A 26 -18.52 -3.85 -16.79
C ASN A 26 -17.81 -4.37 -15.51
N PRO A 27 -16.47 -4.50 -15.52
CA PRO A 27 -15.71 -5.06 -14.40
C PRO A 27 -15.70 -4.21 -13.14
N MET A 28 -16.18 -2.96 -13.23
CA MET A 28 -16.31 -2.05 -12.09
C MET A 28 -17.64 -2.23 -11.35
N THR A 29 -18.55 -3.04 -11.89
CA THR A 29 -19.88 -3.30 -11.31
C THR A 29 -19.97 -4.75 -10.87
N TRP A 30 -20.69 -5.02 -9.78
CA TRP A 30 -20.84 -6.37 -9.24
C TRP A 30 -19.51 -7.07 -8.97
N VAL A 31 -18.56 -6.33 -8.37
CA VAL A 31 -17.28 -6.90 -7.96
C VAL A 31 -17.53 -7.82 -6.77
N THR A 32 -17.06 -9.05 -6.89
CA THR A 32 -17.22 -10.11 -5.89
C THR A 32 -15.87 -10.62 -5.46
N ASP A 33 -15.68 -10.78 -4.16
CA ASP A 33 -14.51 -11.43 -3.57
C ASP A 33 -14.99 -12.39 -2.48
N LEU A 34 -14.11 -13.31 -2.08
CA LEU A 34 -14.38 -14.16 -0.92
C LEU A 34 -14.47 -13.29 0.33
N ALA A 35 -15.59 -13.40 1.04
CA ALA A 35 -15.78 -12.68 2.29
C ALA A 35 -14.76 -13.17 3.34
N PRO A 36 -14.05 -12.26 4.03
CA PRO A 36 -13.15 -12.62 5.12
C PRO A 36 -13.95 -13.10 6.33
N GLU A 37 -13.24 -13.64 7.33
CA GLU A 37 -13.87 -14.01 8.59
C GLU A 37 -14.49 -12.78 9.28
N PRO A 38 -15.59 -12.92 10.04
CA PRO A 38 -16.32 -11.78 10.61
C PRO A 38 -15.47 -10.84 11.47
N HIS A 39 -14.43 -11.37 12.12
CA HIS A 39 -13.51 -10.62 12.97
C HIS A 39 -12.45 -9.84 12.18
N ASP A 40 -12.16 -10.28 10.94
CA ASP A 40 -11.17 -9.65 10.06
C ASP A 40 -11.80 -8.57 9.15
N VAL A 41 -13.13 -8.39 9.23
CA VAL A 41 -13.84 -7.35 8.48
C VAL A 41 -13.59 -5.98 9.11
N TYR A 42 -12.90 -5.12 8.37
CA TYR A 42 -12.78 -3.71 8.74
C TYR A 42 -14.00 -2.90 8.24
N TRP A 43 -15.03 -2.84 9.08
CA TRP A 43 -16.36 -2.28 8.75
C TRP A 43 -16.33 -0.85 8.19
N SER A 44 -15.43 0.00 8.68
CA SER A 44 -15.31 1.39 8.22
C SER A 44 -14.90 1.50 6.75
N ASN A 45 -14.24 0.48 6.18
CA ASN A 45 -13.84 0.49 4.77
C ASN A 45 -14.96 0.03 3.82
N LEU A 46 -16.03 -0.61 4.31
CA LEU A 46 -17.13 -1.08 3.46
C LEU A 46 -17.92 0.07 2.82
N TRP A 47 -17.86 1.26 3.42
CA TRP A 47 -18.55 2.46 2.94
C TRP A 47 -17.78 3.19 1.83
N ILE A 48 -16.57 2.74 1.50
CA ILE A 48 -15.73 3.41 0.51
C ILE A 48 -16.18 3.00 -0.91
N PRO A 49 -16.54 3.96 -1.78
CA PRO A 49 -16.90 3.65 -3.16
C PRO A 49 -15.68 3.13 -3.93
N PHE A 50 -15.89 2.14 -4.80
CA PHE A 50 -14.81 1.45 -5.50
C PHE A 50 -13.90 2.39 -6.32
N ARG A 51 -14.43 3.48 -6.86
CA ARG A 51 -13.63 4.51 -7.56
C ARG A 51 -12.57 5.15 -6.67
N GLN A 52 -12.85 5.36 -5.39
CA GLN A 52 -11.90 5.96 -4.46
C GLN A 52 -10.77 5.00 -4.07
N LEU A 53 -10.98 3.68 -4.15
CA LEU A 53 -9.96 2.68 -3.82
C LEU A 53 -8.72 2.84 -4.71
N TRP A 54 -8.91 3.01 -6.03
CA TRP A 54 -7.81 3.20 -6.97
C TRP A 54 -7.05 4.51 -6.74
N ILE A 55 -7.77 5.61 -6.45
CA ILE A 55 -7.15 6.90 -6.13
C ILE A 55 -6.29 6.77 -4.87
N ARG A 56 -6.84 6.20 -3.80
CA ARG A 56 -6.12 5.97 -2.55
C ARG A 56 -4.88 5.11 -2.77
N ARG A 57 -4.99 4.05 -3.58
CA ARG A 57 -3.84 3.19 -3.93
C ARG A 57 -2.72 3.96 -4.61
N ILE A 58 -3.04 4.85 -5.57
CA ILE A 58 -2.04 5.69 -6.25
C ILE A 58 -1.40 6.68 -5.27
N VAL A 59 -2.22 7.35 -4.45
CA VAL A 59 -1.71 8.31 -3.44
C VAL A 59 -0.79 7.63 -2.44
N THR A 60 -1.17 6.47 -1.91
CA THR A 60 -0.34 5.69 -0.99
C THR A 60 0.97 5.26 -1.66
N LEU A 61 0.93 4.81 -2.91
CA LEU A 61 2.14 4.42 -3.66
C LEU A 61 3.10 5.61 -3.83
N LEU A 62 2.59 6.78 -4.23
CA LEU A 62 3.39 7.99 -4.38
C LEU A 62 3.98 8.45 -3.03
N ALA A 63 3.18 8.40 -1.96
CA ALA A 63 3.63 8.75 -0.61
C ALA A 63 4.76 7.81 -0.14
N THR A 64 4.64 6.51 -0.40
CA THR A 64 5.68 5.52 -0.06
C THR A 64 6.97 5.77 -0.84
N ILE A 65 6.89 6.11 -2.13
CA ILE A 65 8.07 6.45 -2.94
C ILE A 65 8.76 7.70 -2.40
N LEU A 66 8.00 8.75 -2.10
CA LEU A 66 8.54 9.97 -1.50
C LEU A 66 9.20 9.68 -0.14
N PHE A 67 8.52 8.90 0.70
CA PHE A 67 9.05 8.47 1.99
C PHE A 67 10.36 7.71 1.85
N MET A 68 10.47 6.80 0.88
CA MET A 68 11.72 6.08 0.57
C MET A 68 12.86 7.04 0.27
N PHE A 69 12.65 8.07 -0.57
CA PHE A 69 13.69 9.07 -0.87
C PHE A 69 14.07 9.91 0.34
N LEU A 70 13.09 10.36 1.13
CA LEU A 70 13.36 11.09 2.37
C LEU A 70 14.18 10.25 3.35
N PHE A 71 13.92 8.94 3.40
CA PHE A 71 14.65 8.02 4.26
C PHE A 71 16.10 7.76 3.81
N LEU A 72 16.47 8.09 2.57
CA LEU A 72 17.88 8.06 2.15
C LEU A 72 18.73 9.09 2.93
N ILE A 73 18.15 10.22 3.33
CA ILE A 73 18.87 11.28 4.04
C ILE A 73 19.45 10.79 5.38
N PRO A 74 18.66 10.24 6.34
CA PRO A 74 19.23 9.73 7.59
C PRO A 74 20.13 8.52 7.37
N VAL A 75 19.81 7.66 6.40
CA VAL A 75 20.62 6.46 6.11
C VAL A 75 22.02 6.86 5.63
N THR A 76 22.10 7.76 4.65
CA THR A 76 23.37 8.26 4.12
C THR A 76 24.14 9.07 5.17
N PHE A 77 23.44 9.83 6.03
CA PHE A 77 24.07 10.53 7.15
C PHE A 77 24.73 9.56 8.14
N VAL A 78 23.99 8.56 8.62
CA VAL A 78 24.52 7.53 9.54
C VAL A 78 25.67 6.75 8.88
N GLN A 79 25.49 6.36 7.62
CA GLN A 79 26.52 5.64 6.87
C GLN A 79 27.79 6.47 6.68
N GLY A 80 27.66 7.77 6.40
CA GLY A 80 28.79 8.70 6.32
C GLY A 80 29.54 8.84 7.64
N LEU A 81 28.84 8.87 8.78
CA LEU A 81 29.47 8.90 10.11
C LEU A 81 30.23 7.60 10.44
N THR A 82 29.83 6.47 9.89
CA THR A 82 30.55 5.19 10.11
C THR A 82 31.82 5.05 9.25
N GLN A 83 31.92 5.80 8.14
CA GLN A 83 33.04 5.73 7.20
C GLN A 83 33.74 7.10 7.04
N LEU A 84 33.99 7.77 8.17
CA LEU A 84 34.54 9.13 8.21
C LEU A 84 35.89 9.28 7.50
N GLU A 85 36.77 8.28 7.59
CA GLU A 85 38.11 8.32 6.98
C GLU A 85 38.03 8.40 5.44
N GLN A 86 37.03 7.73 4.84
CA GLN A 86 36.81 7.69 3.40
C GLN A 86 36.10 8.96 2.91
N VAL A 87 35.18 9.53 3.70
CA VAL A 87 34.53 10.82 3.42
C VAL A 87 35.53 11.97 3.49
N GLN A 88 36.46 11.96 4.45
CA GLN A 88 37.51 12.98 4.58
C GLN A 88 38.48 12.99 3.39
N HIS A 89 38.74 11.82 2.78
CA HIS A 89 39.58 11.71 1.59
C HIS A 89 38.83 12.14 0.29
N THR A 90 37.53 11.88 0.18
CA THR A 90 36.72 12.29 -0.99
C THR A 90 36.24 13.75 -0.93
N PHE A 91 35.99 14.29 0.26
CA PHE A 91 35.58 15.68 0.49
C PHE A 91 36.49 16.36 1.54
N PRO A 92 37.68 16.86 1.13
CA PRO A 92 38.64 17.47 2.06
C PRO A 92 38.13 18.73 2.78
N PHE A 93 37.00 19.31 2.34
CA PHE A 93 36.37 20.46 2.99
C PHE A 93 35.68 20.13 4.33
N LEU A 94 35.26 18.88 4.57
CA LEU A 94 34.66 18.48 5.86
C LEU A 94 35.71 18.37 6.97
N GLY A 95 36.96 18.01 6.63
CA GLY A 95 38.06 17.92 7.59
C GLY A 95 38.44 19.27 8.21
N SER A 96 38.11 20.39 7.55
CA SER A 96 38.32 21.73 8.11
C SER A 96 37.23 22.17 9.10
N ILE A 97 36.04 21.55 9.08
CA ILE A 97 34.90 21.90 9.95
C ILE A 97 34.91 21.08 11.25
N LEU A 98 35.56 19.91 11.24
CA LEU A 98 35.65 18.98 12.37
C LEU A 98 36.93 19.14 13.23
N LYS A 99 37.72 20.20 13.02
CA LYS A 99 38.91 20.52 13.83
C LYS A 99 38.59 21.52 14.93
#